data_AF-A0A060C1B9-F1
#
_entry.id   AF-A0A060C1B9-F1
#
_cell.length_a   1.000
_cell.length_b   1.000
_cell.length_c   1.000
_cell.angle_alpha   90.00
_cell.angle_beta   90.00
_cell.angle_gamma   90.00
#
_symmetry.space_group_name_H-M   'P 1'
#
loop_
_entity.id
_entity.type
_entity.pdbx_description
1 polymer ?
#
loop_
_entity_poly.entity_id
_entity_poly.type
_entity_poly.pdbx_seq_one_letter_code
_entity_poly.pdbx_strand_id
1 'polypeptide(L)'
;SVDYAGSLLDERIRPGAELSEDLPEVERGLAIAERAGFALPNSDDARPRVVGTAGEFARQCPQVRVLSGGRLIVAQPGASVPSRRWSAEHMRETVAELAAQGWAVAVTGS
;
A
#
# COMPACT_ATOMS: atom_id res chain seq x y z
N SER A 1 6.87 -13.78 25.97
CA SER A 1 7.90 -13.67 27.02
C SER A 1 7.55 -12.49 27.92
N VAL A 2 7.59 -12.67 29.24
CA VAL A 2 7.29 -11.60 30.23
C VAL A 2 8.60 -11.08 30.82
N ASP A 3 9.54 -10.74 29.95
CA ASP A 3 10.84 -10.23 30.39
C ASP A 3 10.69 -8.82 30.98
N TYR A 4 11.44 -8.55 32.05
CA TYR A 4 11.54 -7.25 32.69
C TYR A 4 12.05 -6.24 31.65
N ALA A 5 11.23 -5.23 31.34
CA ALA A 5 11.41 -4.36 30.18
C ALA A 5 12.62 -3.42 30.27
N GLY A 6 13.22 -3.28 31.45
CA GLY A 6 14.10 -2.15 31.77
C GLY A 6 13.32 -0.82 31.76
N SER A 7 13.91 0.23 32.33
CA SER A 7 13.31 1.58 32.42
C SER A 7 13.42 2.38 31.11
N LEU A 8 13.49 1.71 29.96
CA LEU A 8 13.82 2.34 28.68
C LEU A 8 12.61 2.88 27.92
N LEU A 9 11.40 2.48 28.30
CA LEU A 9 10.16 2.86 27.64
C LEU A 9 9.24 3.57 28.63
N ASP A 10 8.77 4.76 28.25
CA ASP A 10 7.77 5.53 29.02
C ASP A 10 6.37 4.89 28.91
N GLU A 11 6.05 4.33 27.74
CA GLU A 11 4.78 3.67 27.42
C GLU A 11 5.04 2.28 26.85
N ARG A 12 4.33 1.26 27.36
CA ARG A 12 4.39 -0.11 26.85
C ARG A 12 3.06 -0.53 26.29
N ILE A 13 3.03 -0.81 24.99
CA ILE A 13 1.87 -1.35 24.29
C ILE A 13 2.18 -2.80 23.92
N ARG A 14 1.42 -3.75 24.45
CA ARG A 14 1.63 -5.17 24.20
C ARG A 14 0.67 -5.63 23.10
N PRO A 15 1.19 -6.24 22.01
CA PRO A 15 0.36 -6.96 21.06
C PRO A 15 -0.50 -8.01 21.77
N GLY A 16 -1.75 -8.14 21.33
CA GLY A 16 -2.74 -9.07 21.88
C GLY A 16 -3.42 -8.63 23.19
N ALA A 17 -2.91 -7.59 23.88
CA ALA A 17 -3.51 -7.08 25.11
C ALA A 17 -4.15 -5.70 24.89
N GLU A 18 -3.32 -4.69 24.59
CA GLU A 18 -3.84 -3.33 24.36
C GLU A 18 -4.01 -2.99 22.87
N LEU A 19 -3.46 -3.82 21.98
CA LEU A 19 -3.67 -3.75 20.54
C LEU A 19 -3.93 -5.15 19.98
N SER A 20 -4.95 -5.28 19.13
CA SER A 20 -5.19 -6.55 18.43
C SER A 20 -3.98 -6.95 17.58
N GLU A 21 -3.65 -8.23 17.54
CA GLU A 21 -2.59 -8.74 16.66
C GLU A 21 -3.00 -8.67 15.18
N ASP A 22 -4.31 -8.76 14.91
CA ASP A 22 -4.90 -8.70 13.57
C ASP A 22 -5.07 -7.26 13.05
N LEU A 23 -4.65 -6.26 13.83
CA LEU A 23 -4.77 -4.86 13.45
C LEU A 23 -3.87 -4.56 12.23
N PRO A 24 -4.40 -3.96 11.15
CA PRO A 24 -3.60 -3.47 10.03
C PRO A 24 -2.48 -2.54 10.48
N GLU A 25 -1.32 -2.62 9.82
CA GLU A 25 -0.11 -1.91 10.27
C GLU A 25 -0.30 -0.39 10.32
N VAL A 26 -1.06 0.19 9.39
CA VAL A 26 -1.37 1.62 9.39
C VAL A 26 -2.15 2.01 10.65
N GLU A 27 -3.19 1.24 10.99
CA GLU A 27 -4.01 1.49 12.17
C GLU A 27 -3.21 1.26 13.46
N ARG A 28 -2.34 0.25 13.48
CA ARG A 28 -1.40 -0.01 14.58
C ARG A 28 -0.46 1.17 14.80
N GLY A 29 0.13 1.70 13.73
CA GLY A 29 0.99 2.87 13.78
C GLY A 29 0.27 4.10 14.35
N LEU A 30 -0.97 4.35 13.92
CA LEU A 30 -1.79 5.46 14.44
C LEU A 30 -2.11 5.30 15.93
N ALA A 31 -2.49 4.10 16.37
CA ALA A 31 -2.78 3.85 17.78
C ALA A 31 -1.54 3.99 18.69
N ILE A 32 -0.36 3.62 18.17
CA ILE A 32 0.92 3.85 18.87
C ILE A 32 1.21 5.35 18.96
N ALA A 33 1.04 6.10 17.87
CA ALA A 33 1.27 7.54 17.85
C ALA A 33 0.33 8.30 18.80
N GLU A 34 -0.94 7.93 18.83
CA GLU A 34 -1.93 8.48 19.76
C GLU A 34 -1.52 8.27 21.23
N ARG A 35 -1.10 7.06 21.59
CA ARG A 35 -0.61 6.76 22.94
C ARG A 35 0.68 7.50 23.31
N ALA A 36 1.53 7.77 22.33
CA ALA A 36 2.69 8.63 22.52
C ALA A 36 2.33 10.13 22.64
N GLY A 37 1.04 10.50 22.63
CA GLY A 37 0.56 11.88 22.76
C GLY A 37 0.44 12.63 21.43
N PHE A 38 0.60 11.94 20.30
CA PHE A 38 0.52 12.51 18.95
C PHE A 38 -0.76 12.08 18.23
N ALA A 39 -1.90 12.29 18.90
CA ALA A 39 -3.21 12.03 18.30
C ALA A 39 -3.42 12.86 17.04
N LEU A 40 -4.10 12.28 16.06
CA LEU A 40 -4.52 13.03 14.88
C LEU A 40 -5.52 14.13 15.26
N PRO A 41 -5.49 15.29 14.58
CA PRO A 41 -6.55 16.29 14.73
C PRO A 41 -7.91 15.71 14.35
N ASN A 42 -8.98 16.19 14.99
CA ASN A 42 -10.36 15.76 14.67
C ASN A 42 -10.78 15.99 13.21
N SER A 43 -10.04 16.83 12.47
CA SER A 43 -10.26 17.11 11.05
C SER A 43 -9.54 16.15 10.10
N ASP A 44 -8.70 15.26 10.61
CA ASP A 44 -7.94 14.28 9.83
C ASP A 44 -8.74 12.97 9.74
N ASP A 45 -8.87 12.42 8.53
CA ASP A 45 -9.65 11.20 8.28
C ASP A 45 -8.80 9.92 8.39
N ALA A 46 -7.54 10.03 8.84
CA ALA A 46 -6.60 8.95 9.04
C ALA A 46 -6.26 8.15 7.77
N ARG A 47 -6.55 8.70 6.58
CA ARG A 47 -6.29 8.03 5.30
C ARG A 47 -5.03 8.58 4.63
N PRO A 48 -4.26 7.74 3.92
CA PRO A 48 -3.17 8.23 3.08
C PRO A 48 -3.67 9.27 2.09
N ARG A 49 -3.06 10.46 2.10
CA ARG A 49 -3.36 11.51 1.13
C ARG A 49 -2.52 11.31 -0.12
N VAL A 50 -3.17 11.17 -1.27
CA VAL A 50 -2.50 11.26 -2.57
C VAL A 50 -2.22 12.74 -2.83
N VAL A 51 -0.93 13.10 -2.92
CA VAL A 51 -0.49 14.47 -3.20
C VAL A 51 -0.09 14.59 -4.67
N GLY A 52 -0.49 15.70 -5.29
CA GLY A 52 -0.30 15.94 -6.72
C GLY A 52 -1.59 15.78 -7.52
N THR A 53 -1.62 16.41 -8.70
CA THR A 53 -2.75 16.34 -9.63
C THR A 53 -2.55 15.20 -10.64
N ALA A 54 -3.65 14.64 -11.14
CA ALA A 54 -3.60 13.69 -12.25
C ALA A 54 -2.84 14.28 -13.47
N GLY A 55 -2.92 15.60 -13.68
CA GLY A 55 -2.18 16.30 -14.72
C GLY A 55 -0.67 16.36 -14.50
N GLU A 56 -0.20 16.46 -13.26
CA GLU A 56 1.22 16.36 -12.92
C GLU A 56 1.75 14.95 -13.15
N PHE A 57 1.01 13.95 -12.69
CA PHE A 57 1.36 12.55 -12.92
C PHE A 57 1.41 12.20 -14.42
N ALA A 58 0.42 12.64 -15.19
CA ALA A 58 0.38 12.42 -16.65
C ALA A 58 1.51 13.13 -17.42
N ARG A 59 2.11 14.20 -16.87
CA ARG A 59 3.30 14.84 -17.44
C ARG A 59 4.57 14.03 -17.17
N GLN A 60 4.66 13.43 -15.99
CA GLN A 60 5.79 12.58 -15.61
C GLN A 60 5.77 11.22 -16.30
N CYS A 61 4.58 10.75 -16.67
CA CYS A 61 4.38 9.49 -17.37
C CYS A 61 3.56 9.70 -18.66
N PRO A 62 4.15 10.23 -19.74
CA PRO A 62 3.43 10.55 -20.98
C PRO A 62 2.72 9.33 -21.60
N GLN A 63 3.28 8.13 -21.43
CA GLN A 63 2.67 6.86 -21.80
C GLN A 63 1.30 6.60 -21.14
N VAL A 64 0.99 7.26 -20.02
CA VAL A 64 -0.32 7.16 -19.34
C VAL A 64 -1.42 7.89 -20.11
N ARG A 65 -1.09 8.80 -21.04
CA ARG A 65 -2.10 9.46 -21.91
C ARG A 65 -2.85 8.46 -22.79
N VAL A 66 -2.23 7.33 -23.13
CA VAL A 66 -2.86 6.21 -23.86
C VAL A 66 -3.97 5.54 -23.04
N LEU A 67 -3.98 5.76 -21.72
CA LEU A 67 -4.88 5.11 -20.75
C LEU A 67 -6.14 5.93 -20.47
N SER A 68 -6.34 7.04 -21.20
CA SER A 68 -7.45 7.98 -21.05
C SER A 68 -8.83 7.45 -21.50
N GLY A 69 -8.88 6.24 -22.08
CA GLY A 69 -10.10 5.57 -22.53
C GLY A 69 -10.97 4.91 -21.45
N GLY A 70 -10.68 5.14 -20.15
CA GLY A 70 -11.54 4.77 -19.02
C GLY A 70 -11.43 3.32 -18.55
N ARG A 71 -10.64 2.46 -19.21
CA ARG A 71 -10.41 1.06 -18.81
C ARG A 71 -8.92 0.79 -18.66
N LEU A 72 -8.38 1.15 -17.48
CA LEU A 72 -6.98 0.92 -17.11
C LEU A 72 -6.87 -0.14 -16.01
N ILE A 73 -5.99 -1.12 -16.21
CA ILE A 73 -5.47 -1.99 -15.16
C ILE A 73 -3.96 -1.81 -15.03
N VAL A 74 -3.47 -1.73 -13.80
CA VAL A 74 -2.03 -1.73 -13.50
C VAL A 74 -1.64 -3.11 -12.96
N ALA A 75 -0.67 -3.76 -13.58
CA ALA A 75 -0.17 -5.07 -13.21
C ALA A 75 1.25 -4.96 -12.64
N GLN A 76 1.47 -5.53 -11.46
CA GLN A 76 2.76 -5.51 -10.75
C GLN A 76 3.24 -6.96 -10.54
N PRO A 77 4.00 -7.55 -11.48
CA PRO A 77 4.45 -8.93 -11.38
C PRO A 77 5.61 -9.13 -10.40
N GLY A 78 6.39 -8.07 -10.16
CA GLY A 78 7.57 -8.12 -9.32
C GLY A 78 7.23 -8.17 -7.82
N ALA A 79 7.98 -8.99 -7.09
CA ALA A 79 8.07 -8.97 -5.63
C ALA A 79 9.52 -9.21 -5.23
N SER A 80 9.99 -8.63 -4.12
CA SER A 80 11.37 -8.83 -3.65
C SER A 80 11.67 -10.30 -3.29
N VAL A 81 10.65 -11.01 -2.79
CA VAL A 81 10.74 -12.44 -2.44
C VAL A 81 10.22 -13.29 -3.60
N PRO A 82 11.04 -14.19 -4.20
CA PRO A 82 10.64 -14.99 -5.35
C PRO A 82 9.40 -15.85 -5.13
N SER A 83 9.23 -16.44 -3.94
CA SER A 83 8.05 -17.26 -3.62
C SER A 83 6.74 -16.47 -3.53
N ARG A 84 6.81 -15.13 -3.48
CA ARG A 84 5.65 -14.23 -3.52
C ARG A 84 5.35 -13.71 -4.93
N ARG A 85 6.13 -14.12 -5.94
CA ARG A 85 5.88 -13.76 -7.34
C ARG A 85 4.90 -14.74 -7.96
N TRP A 86 3.97 -14.21 -8.73
CA TRP A 86 3.20 -15.05 -9.63
C TRP A 86 4.06 -15.50 -10.82
N SER A 87 3.66 -16.57 -11.52
CA SER A 87 4.44 -17.04 -12.67
C SER A 87 4.41 -15.98 -13.78
N ALA A 88 5.55 -15.80 -14.45
CA ALA A 88 5.65 -14.85 -15.55
C ALA A 88 4.73 -15.24 -16.72
N GLU A 89 4.56 -16.54 -16.95
CA GLU A 89 3.66 -17.09 -17.97
C GLU A 89 2.20 -16.72 -17.71
N HIS A 90 1.68 -16.98 -16.50
CA HIS A 90 0.30 -16.65 -16.18
C HIS A 90 0.05 -15.14 -16.19
N MET A 91 1.03 -14.34 -15.78
CA MET A 91 0.93 -12.89 -15.89
C MET A 91 0.82 -12.45 -17.34
N ARG A 92 1.67 -13.00 -18.23
CA ARG A 92 1.63 -12.70 -19.67
C ARG A 92 0.27 -13.05 -20.27
N GLU A 93 -0.27 -14.22 -19.94
CA GLU A 93 -1.59 -14.68 -20.41
C GLU A 93 -2.71 -13.76 -19.92
N THR A 94 -2.68 -13.39 -18.64
CA THR A 94 -3.69 -12.51 -18.04
C THR A 94 -3.67 -11.11 -18.67
N VAL A 95 -2.48 -10.54 -18.85
CA VAL A 95 -2.32 -9.24 -19.52
C VAL A 95 -2.83 -9.30 -20.95
N ALA A 96 -2.51 -10.37 -21.70
CA ALA A 96 -2.97 -10.55 -23.07
C ALA A 96 -4.50 -10.67 -23.15
N GLU A 97 -5.12 -11.44 -22.26
CA GLU A 97 -6.57 -11.61 -22.20
C GLU A 97 -7.30 -10.30 -21.85
N LEU A 98 -6.81 -9.57 -20.84
CA LEU A 98 -7.35 -8.26 -20.48
C LEU A 98 -7.23 -7.26 -21.65
N ALA A 99 -6.10 -7.26 -22.35
CA ALA A 99 -5.91 -6.43 -23.53
C ALA A 99 -6.86 -6.80 -24.67
N ALA A 100 -7.08 -8.09 -24.92
CA ALA A 100 -8.05 -8.57 -25.92
C ALA A 100 -9.49 -8.14 -25.60
N GLN A 101 -9.84 -8.00 -24.32
CA GLN A 101 -11.12 -7.47 -23.86
C GLN A 101 -11.22 -5.93 -23.89
N GLY A 102 -10.19 -5.24 -24.38
CA GLY A 102 -10.15 -3.79 -24.52
C GLY A 102 -9.71 -3.04 -23.26
N TRP A 103 -9.05 -3.69 -22.30
CA TRP A 103 -8.36 -2.99 -21.21
C TRP A 103 -7.01 -2.47 -21.69
N ALA A 104 -6.67 -1.25 -21.33
CA ALA A 104 -5.29 -0.79 -21.40
C ALA A 104 -4.56 -1.30 -20.15
N VAL A 105 -3.48 -2.07 -20.33
CA VAL A 105 -2.75 -2.69 -19.22
C VAL A 105 -1.36 -2.06 -19.10
N ALA A 106 -1.07 -1.47 -17.94
CA ALA A 106 0.25 -0.94 -17.61
C ALA A 106 0.99 -1.93 -16.70
N VAL A 107 2.11 -2.48 -17.16
CA VAL A 107 2.96 -3.34 -16.32
C VAL A 107 4.02 -2.47 -15.64
N THR A 108 4.10 -2.53 -14.31
CA THR A 108 4.94 -1.64 -13.50
C THR A 108 5.91 -2.40 -12.59
N GLY A 109 6.81 -1.62 -11.97
CA GLY A 109 7.77 -2.04 -10.95
C GLY A 109 9.12 -2.49 -11.50
N SER A 110 9.97 -2.96 -10.60
CA SER A 110 11.38 -3.29 -10.83
C SER A 110 11.75 -4.65 -10.25
#